data_AF-A0A6N2NB03-F1
#
_entry.id   AF-A0A6N2NB03-F1
#
_cell.length_a   1.000
_cell.length_b   1.000
_cell.length_c   1.000
_cell.angle_alpha   90.00
_cell.angle_beta   90.00
_cell.angle_gamma   90.00
#
_symmetry.space_group_name_H-M   'P 1'
#
loop_
_entity.id
_entity.type
_entity.pdbx_description
1 polymer ?
#
loop_
_entity_poly.entity_id
_entity_poly.type
_entity_poly.pdbx_seq_one_letter_code
_entity_poly.pdbx_strand_id
1 'polypeptide(L)'
;MKNASSSALLSKIKDFTTSLVKELSEGRSPSISIHKFRNYCTDPHSNCLCSSDLPKGQQVLTLTRQCHAYRIDVLLRVLVIVQKLLQENRHGSKRDIYYMHPSVFSEQTVVDRAISDICILLQCSRHNLNVVSVGKGLVMGWLQFLEAGRKFDCISSPTTAYTIPVHVEEVKDIVSVAKYILIVEKESVFQRLANDNFCNANRCIVITGRGYPDIPTRR
;
A
#
# COMPACT_ATOMS: atom_id res chain seq x y z
N MET A 1 -12.15 1.38 -6.37
CA MET A 1 -11.80 -0.01 -6.76
C MET A 1 -12.41 -0.95 -5.72
N LYS A 2 -13.11 -2.02 -6.13
CA LYS A 2 -13.75 -2.99 -5.20
C LYS A 2 -12.69 -3.79 -4.44
N ASN A 3 -12.95 -4.12 -3.17
CA ASN A 3 -12.09 -5.01 -2.39
C ASN A 3 -12.14 -6.42 -3.02
N ALA A 4 -11.07 -6.83 -3.69
CA ALA A 4 -10.99 -8.13 -4.33
C ALA A 4 -10.65 -9.20 -3.28
N SER A 5 -11.38 -10.32 -3.26
CA SER A 5 -11.07 -11.44 -2.39
C SER A 5 -9.75 -12.09 -2.80
N SER A 6 -8.98 -12.61 -1.83
CA SER A 6 -7.71 -13.31 -2.10
C SER A 6 -7.89 -14.48 -3.08
N SER A 7 -9.03 -15.18 -3.03
CA SER A 7 -9.38 -16.25 -3.97
C SER A 7 -9.52 -15.75 -5.41
N ALA A 8 -10.16 -14.60 -5.62
CA ALA A 8 -10.32 -14.00 -6.95
C ALA A 8 -8.97 -13.54 -7.52
N LEU A 9 -8.09 -12.99 -6.67
CA LEU A 9 -6.74 -12.60 -7.08
C LEU A 9 -5.87 -13.81 -7.46
N LEU A 10 -5.92 -14.88 -6.68
CA LEU A 10 -5.22 -16.13 -7.02
C LEU A 10 -5.69 -16.72 -8.35
N SER A 11 -7.00 -16.65 -8.65
CA SER A 11 -7.52 -17.03 -9.98
C SER A 11 -6.91 -16.17 -11.07
N LYS A 12 -6.93 -14.83 -10.93
CA LYS A 12 -6.34 -13.92 -11.93
C LYS A 12 -4.85 -14.17 -12.15
N ILE A 13 -4.09 -14.46 -11.08
CA ILE A 13 -2.66 -14.80 -11.18
C ILE A 13 -2.48 -16.11 -11.96
N LYS A 14 -3.32 -17.11 -11.70
CA LYS A 14 -3.32 -18.38 -12.43
C LYS A 14 -3.67 -18.20 -13.91
N ASP A 15 -4.69 -17.41 -14.21
CA ASP A 15 -5.12 -17.15 -15.59
C ASP A 15 -4.01 -16.42 -16.37
N PHE A 16 -3.40 -15.41 -15.75
CA PHE A 16 -2.27 -14.69 -16.33
C PHE A 16 -1.06 -15.60 -16.61
N THR A 17 -0.64 -16.40 -15.64
CA THR A 17 0.50 -17.31 -15.81
C THR A 17 0.20 -18.42 -16.82
N THR A 18 -1.01 -18.96 -16.84
CA THR A 18 -1.44 -19.96 -17.83
C THR A 18 -1.42 -19.40 -19.25
N SER A 19 -1.86 -18.15 -19.43
CA SER A 19 -1.78 -17.47 -20.74
C SER A 19 -0.34 -17.34 -21.22
N LEU A 20 0.59 -16.94 -20.34
CA LEU A 20 2.02 -16.82 -20.69
C LEU A 20 2.64 -18.16 -21.05
N VAL A 21 2.36 -19.21 -20.28
CA VAL A 21 2.87 -20.57 -20.56
C VAL A 21 2.32 -21.10 -21.88
N LYS A 22 1.04 -20.83 -22.17
CA LYS A 22 0.42 -21.23 -23.45
C LYS A 22 1.11 -20.57 -24.64
N GLU A 23 1.32 -19.26 -24.60
CA GLU A 23 2.04 -18.55 -25.68
C GLU A 23 3.44 -19.13 -25.92
N LEU A 24 4.18 -19.40 -24.84
CA LEU A 24 5.50 -20.03 -24.92
C LEU A 24 5.45 -21.45 -25.49
N SER A 25 4.46 -22.26 -25.09
CA SER A 25 4.29 -23.63 -25.58
C SER A 25 3.97 -23.71 -27.07
N GLU A 26 3.35 -22.67 -27.61
CA GLU A 26 3.03 -22.53 -29.04
C GLU A 26 4.18 -21.88 -29.83
N GLY A 27 5.34 -21.67 -29.20
CA GLY A 27 6.52 -21.04 -29.81
C GLY A 27 6.36 -19.53 -30.06
N ARG A 28 5.34 -18.90 -29.49
CA ARG A 28 5.09 -17.45 -29.61
C ARG A 28 5.85 -16.72 -28.50
N SER A 29 6.41 -15.56 -28.84
CA SER A 29 7.05 -14.70 -27.84
C SER A 29 5.95 -13.98 -27.04
N PRO A 30 5.89 -14.15 -25.70
CA PRO A 30 4.83 -13.57 -24.92
C PRO A 30 4.94 -12.05 -24.86
N SER A 31 3.77 -11.40 -24.84
CA SER A 31 3.66 -9.94 -24.76
C SER A 31 2.78 -9.54 -23.58
N ILE A 32 3.35 -8.75 -22.66
CA ILE A 32 2.63 -8.29 -21.47
C ILE A 32 2.31 -6.81 -21.64
N SER A 33 1.02 -6.50 -21.72
CA SER A 33 0.54 -5.15 -21.96
C SER A 33 0.08 -4.49 -20.65
N ILE A 34 0.77 -3.45 -20.21
CA ILE A 34 0.54 -2.76 -18.93
C ILE A 34 0.06 -1.34 -19.22
N HIS A 35 -1.11 -0.97 -18.69
CA HIS A 35 -1.63 0.39 -18.81
C HIS A 35 -0.76 1.39 -18.03
N LYS A 36 -0.56 2.58 -18.61
CA LYS A 36 0.14 3.68 -17.94
C LYS A 36 -0.86 4.67 -17.38
N PHE A 37 -0.67 5.06 -16.13
CA PHE A 37 -1.44 6.10 -15.45
C PHE A 37 -0.54 7.30 -15.15
N ARG A 38 -1.13 8.50 -15.09
CA ARG A 38 -0.42 9.70 -14.64
C ARG A 38 -0.71 9.92 -13.16
N ASN A 39 0.34 10.24 -12.41
CA ASN A 39 0.23 10.47 -10.96
C ASN A 39 0.16 11.97 -10.59
N TYR A 40 0.19 12.88 -11.56
CA TYR A 40 0.12 14.32 -11.33
C TYR A 40 -0.57 15.03 -12.51
N CYS A 41 -1.29 16.10 -12.21
CA CYS A 41 -1.84 17.00 -13.22
C CYS A 41 -0.75 18.00 -13.64
N THR A 42 -0.67 18.28 -14.94
CA THR A 42 0.30 19.25 -15.51
C THR A 42 -0.38 20.53 -15.99
N ASP A 43 -1.68 20.68 -15.78
CA ASP A 43 -2.45 21.82 -16.25
C ASP A 43 -2.58 22.86 -15.11
N PRO A 44 -1.98 24.06 -15.24
CA PRO A 44 -2.05 25.12 -14.24
C PRO A 44 -3.40 25.83 -14.16
N HIS A 45 -4.30 25.65 -15.14
CA HIS A 45 -5.49 26.50 -15.32
C HIS A 45 -6.84 25.80 -15.14
N SER A 46 -6.87 24.47 -15.05
CA SER A 46 -8.12 23.74 -14.85
C SER A 46 -8.47 23.57 -13.37
N ASN A 47 -9.73 23.82 -12.99
CA ASN A 47 -10.31 23.25 -11.76
C ASN A 47 -10.38 21.73 -11.95
N CYS A 48 -9.31 21.04 -11.56
CA CYS A 48 -9.02 19.68 -12.02
C CYS A 48 -9.97 18.63 -11.40
N LEU A 49 -10.99 18.18 -12.14
CA LEU A 49 -11.60 16.85 -11.96
C LEU A 49 -10.86 15.77 -12.78
N CYS A 50 -9.54 15.90 -12.92
CA CYS A 50 -8.77 15.00 -13.78
C CYS A 50 -8.87 13.56 -13.27
N SER A 51 -9.55 12.71 -14.04
CA SER A 51 -9.69 11.29 -13.75
C SER A 51 -8.31 10.64 -13.75
N SER A 52 -7.74 10.46 -12.56
CA SER A 52 -6.57 9.58 -12.31
C SER A 52 -6.80 8.16 -12.83
N ASP A 53 -8.05 7.81 -13.11
CA ASP A 53 -8.52 6.46 -13.37
C ASP A 53 -8.53 6.10 -14.86
N LEU A 54 -8.24 7.04 -15.77
CA LEU A 54 -8.16 6.77 -17.21
C LEU A 54 -6.72 6.49 -17.66
N PRO A 55 -6.45 5.37 -18.35
CA PRO A 55 -5.11 5.04 -18.81
C PRO A 55 -4.65 5.99 -19.93
N LYS A 56 -3.48 6.59 -19.78
CA LYS A 56 -2.84 7.49 -20.78
C LYS A 56 -1.86 6.76 -21.69
N GLY A 57 -2.23 5.55 -22.10
CA GLY A 57 -1.45 4.68 -22.99
C GLY A 57 -1.13 3.32 -22.39
N GLN A 58 -0.39 2.52 -23.17
CA GLN A 58 -0.03 1.15 -22.81
C GLN A 58 1.45 0.90 -23.11
N GLN A 59 2.12 0.17 -22.24
CA GLN A 59 3.45 -0.35 -22.46
C GLN A 59 3.37 -1.83 -22.75
N VAL A 60 3.95 -2.28 -23.86
CA VAL A 60 4.08 -3.70 -24.18
C VAL A 60 5.49 -4.16 -23.84
N LEU A 61 5.60 -5.13 -22.94
CA LEU A 61 6.85 -5.81 -22.61
C LEU A 61 6.96 -7.09 -23.45
N THR A 62 8.14 -7.37 -23.97
CA THR A 62 8.42 -8.50 -24.86
C THR A 62 9.73 -9.18 -24.44
N LEU A 63 9.88 -10.49 -24.69
CA LEU A 63 11.15 -11.18 -24.39
C LEU A 63 12.28 -10.87 -25.38
N THR A 64 11.96 -10.24 -26.51
CA THR A 64 12.92 -9.92 -27.58
C THR A 64 13.91 -8.82 -27.21
N ARG A 65 13.59 -7.97 -26.24
CA ARG A 65 14.45 -6.86 -25.80
C ARG A 65 14.99 -7.16 -24.42
N GLN A 66 16.31 -7.09 -24.24
CA GLN A 66 16.97 -7.42 -22.97
C GLN A 66 16.41 -6.62 -21.77
N CYS A 67 16.15 -5.32 -21.95
CA CYS A 67 15.57 -4.49 -20.89
C CYS A 67 14.13 -4.88 -20.53
N HIS A 68 13.35 -5.37 -21.50
CA HIS A 68 12.00 -5.87 -21.26
C HIS A 68 12.05 -7.24 -20.60
N ALA A 69 12.93 -8.13 -21.06
CA ALA A 69 13.13 -9.46 -20.46
C ALA A 69 13.50 -9.35 -18.98
N TYR A 70 14.43 -8.45 -18.61
CA TYR A 70 14.75 -8.17 -17.21
C TYR A 70 13.52 -7.69 -16.42
N ARG A 71 12.74 -6.77 -16.98
CA ARG A 71 11.52 -6.28 -16.30
C ARG A 71 10.46 -7.37 -16.14
N ILE A 72 10.33 -8.28 -17.11
CA ILE A 72 9.44 -9.44 -17.03
C ILE A 72 9.93 -10.41 -15.95
N ASP A 73 11.24 -10.71 -15.89
CA ASP A 73 11.82 -11.58 -14.85
C ASP A 73 11.54 -11.02 -13.44
N VAL A 74 11.79 -9.72 -13.22
CA VAL A 74 11.46 -9.06 -11.94
C VAL A 74 9.96 -9.16 -11.64
N LEU A 75 9.10 -8.86 -12.61
CA LEU A 75 7.65 -8.90 -12.44
C LEU A 75 7.17 -10.29 -12.04
N LEU A 76 7.65 -11.34 -12.72
CA LEU A 76 7.29 -12.72 -12.42
C LEU A 76 7.79 -13.17 -11.04
N ARG A 77 9.01 -12.80 -10.64
CA ARG A 77 9.54 -13.09 -9.30
C ARG A 77 8.71 -12.44 -8.20
N VAL A 78 8.36 -11.17 -8.36
CA VAL A 78 7.52 -10.46 -7.39
C VAL A 78 6.10 -11.07 -7.39
N LEU A 79 5.58 -11.48 -8.54
CA LEU A 79 4.27 -12.12 -8.65
C LEU A 79 4.22 -13.46 -7.88
N VAL A 80 5.28 -14.27 -7.96
CA VAL A 80 5.41 -15.52 -7.18
C VAL A 80 5.43 -15.23 -5.68
N ILE A 81 6.16 -14.21 -5.24
CA ILE A 81 6.18 -13.81 -3.83
C ILE A 81 4.79 -13.38 -3.37
N VAL A 82 4.11 -12.54 -4.15
CA VAL A 82 2.73 -12.10 -3.89
C VAL A 82 1.76 -13.28 -3.85
N GLN A 83 1.87 -14.23 -4.78
CA GLN A 83 1.05 -15.43 -4.78
C GLN A 83 1.23 -16.23 -3.47
N LYS A 84 2.47 -16.40 -3.00
CA LYS A 84 2.76 -17.08 -1.74
C LYS A 84 2.18 -16.34 -0.53
N LEU A 85 2.31 -15.01 -0.49
CA LEU A 85 1.71 -14.18 0.57
C LEU A 85 0.19 -14.32 0.61
N LEU A 86 -0.47 -14.40 -0.54
CA LEU A 86 -1.92 -14.61 -0.63
C LEU A 86 -2.34 -16.02 -0.20
N GLN A 87 -1.59 -17.05 -0.60
CA GLN A 87 -1.87 -18.46 -0.25
C GLN A 87 -1.67 -18.75 1.24
N GLU A 88 -0.60 -18.23 1.83
CA GLU A 88 -0.29 -18.42 3.26
C GLU A 88 -1.07 -17.44 4.16
N ASN A 89 -1.84 -16.52 3.58
CA ASN A 89 -2.47 -15.39 4.27
C ASN A 89 -1.47 -14.61 5.14
N ARG A 90 -0.27 -14.36 4.60
CA ARG A 90 0.80 -13.63 5.26
C ARG A 90 1.01 -12.27 4.61
N HIS A 91 1.53 -11.34 5.41
CA HIS A 91 1.86 -10.01 4.97
C HIS A 91 3.37 -9.83 4.79
N GLY A 92 3.76 -9.00 3.83
CA GLY A 92 5.16 -8.62 3.61
C GLY A 92 5.27 -7.15 3.23
N SER A 93 6.35 -6.49 3.64
CA SER A 93 6.66 -5.14 3.21
C SER A 93 7.43 -5.13 1.89
N LYS A 94 7.44 -3.97 1.22
CA LYS A 94 8.26 -3.74 0.02
C LYS A 94 9.74 -4.09 0.24
N ARG A 95 10.24 -3.81 1.45
CA ARG A 95 11.63 -4.12 1.82
C ARG A 95 11.84 -5.61 2.03
N ASP A 96 10.87 -6.31 2.64
CA ASP A 96 10.96 -7.76 2.80
C ASP A 96 11.06 -8.43 1.42
N ILE A 97 10.24 -8.00 0.46
CA ILE A 97 10.31 -8.47 -0.93
C ILE A 97 11.68 -8.17 -1.54
N TYR A 98 12.18 -6.95 -1.40
CA TYR A 98 13.51 -6.57 -1.90
C TYR A 98 14.64 -7.45 -1.35
N TYR A 99 14.60 -7.80 -0.06
CA TYR A 99 15.64 -8.64 0.56
C TYR A 99 15.58 -10.12 0.17
N MET A 100 14.51 -10.59 -0.49
CA MET A 100 14.46 -11.98 -0.99
C MET A 100 15.46 -12.23 -2.11
N HIS A 101 15.69 -11.24 -2.99
CA HIS A 101 16.59 -11.36 -4.16
C HIS A 101 17.33 -10.05 -4.47
N PRO A 102 18.24 -9.57 -3.58
CA PRO A 102 18.90 -8.28 -3.73
C PRO A 102 19.76 -8.18 -5.01
N SER A 103 20.40 -9.29 -5.42
CA SER A 103 21.22 -9.35 -6.64
C SER A 103 20.40 -9.17 -7.92
N VAL A 104 19.14 -9.60 -7.93
CA VAL A 104 18.24 -9.44 -9.09
C VAL A 104 17.60 -8.06 -9.08
N PHE A 105 17.12 -7.60 -7.92
CA PHE A 105 16.35 -6.35 -7.84
C PHE A 105 17.20 -5.09 -7.91
N SER A 106 18.46 -5.15 -7.46
CA SER A 106 19.43 -4.04 -7.39
C SER A 106 18.96 -2.81 -6.57
N GLU A 107 17.80 -2.23 -6.88
CA GLU A 107 17.20 -1.09 -6.19
C GLU A 107 15.76 -1.38 -5.71
N GLN A 108 15.34 -0.76 -4.60
CA GLN A 108 13.96 -0.86 -4.12
C GLN A 108 12.94 -0.27 -5.12
N THR A 109 13.35 0.69 -5.94
CA THR A 109 12.52 1.32 -6.99
C THR A 109 12.05 0.31 -8.05
N VAL A 110 12.85 -0.74 -8.31
CA VAL A 110 12.55 -1.83 -9.24
C VAL A 110 11.41 -2.70 -8.71
N VAL A 111 11.47 -3.06 -7.42
CA VAL A 111 10.40 -3.81 -6.73
C VAL A 111 9.12 -2.98 -6.65
N ASP A 112 9.23 -1.70 -6.33
CA ASP A 112 8.10 -0.78 -6.28
C ASP A 112 7.36 -0.67 -7.61
N ARG A 113 8.11 -0.57 -8.72
CA ARG A 113 7.54 -0.57 -10.06
C ARG A 113 6.85 -1.89 -10.38
N ALA A 114 7.47 -3.03 -10.05
CA ALA A 114 6.88 -4.35 -10.29
C ALA A 114 5.57 -4.55 -9.51
N ILE A 115 5.52 -4.15 -8.24
CA ILE A 115 4.29 -4.19 -7.43
C ILE A 115 3.20 -3.31 -8.07
N SER A 116 3.56 -2.12 -8.54
CA SER A 116 2.61 -1.22 -9.21
C SER A 116 2.08 -1.84 -10.51
N ASP A 117 2.96 -2.41 -11.33
CA ASP A 117 2.58 -3.09 -12.58
C ASP A 117 1.64 -4.27 -12.29
N ILE A 118 1.89 -5.07 -11.24
CA ILE A 118 1.02 -6.17 -10.82
C ILE A 118 -0.35 -5.66 -10.35
N CYS A 119 -0.40 -4.56 -9.59
CA CYS A 119 -1.67 -3.94 -9.19
C CYS A 119 -2.51 -3.53 -10.41
N ILE A 120 -1.86 -3.00 -11.44
CA ILE A 120 -2.51 -2.61 -12.70
C ILE A 120 -2.98 -3.85 -13.47
N LEU A 121 -2.15 -4.89 -13.59
CA LEU A 121 -2.51 -6.13 -14.28
C LEU A 121 -3.69 -6.85 -13.60
N LEU A 122 -3.69 -6.91 -12.27
CA LEU A 122 -4.72 -7.59 -11.48
C LEU A 122 -5.92 -6.70 -11.15
N GLN A 123 -5.86 -5.40 -11.50
CA GLN A 123 -6.88 -4.39 -11.22
C GLN A 123 -7.25 -4.35 -9.73
N CYS A 124 -6.23 -4.28 -8.87
CA CYS A 124 -6.39 -4.29 -7.41
C CYS A 124 -5.48 -3.25 -6.74
N SER A 125 -5.72 -2.98 -5.47
CA SER A 125 -4.83 -2.14 -4.67
C SER A 125 -3.66 -2.96 -4.11
N ARG A 126 -2.60 -2.27 -3.67
CA ARG A 126 -1.45 -2.91 -3.01
C ARG A 126 -1.84 -3.64 -1.73
N HIS A 127 -2.83 -3.13 -1.00
CA HIS A 127 -3.34 -3.78 0.21
C HIS A 127 -3.94 -5.16 -0.10
N ASN A 128 -4.60 -5.31 -1.26
CA ASN A 128 -5.15 -6.61 -1.67
C ASN A 128 -4.08 -7.63 -2.06
N LEU A 129 -2.84 -7.22 -2.30
CA LEU A 129 -1.71 -8.12 -2.59
C LEU A 129 -1.00 -8.64 -1.33
N ASN A 130 -1.53 -8.32 -0.13
CA ASN A 130 -0.87 -8.51 1.16
C ASN A 130 0.51 -7.81 1.28
N VAL A 131 0.79 -6.84 0.40
CA VAL A 131 2.00 -6.02 0.48
C VAL A 131 1.70 -4.74 1.24
N VAL A 132 2.03 -4.73 2.52
CA VAL A 132 1.68 -3.65 3.45
C VAL A 132 2.93 -2.96 3.98
N SER A 133 2.83 -1.65 4.23
CA SER A 133 3.89 -0.98 5.00
C SER A 133 3.79 -1.42 6.44
N VAL A 134 4.93 -1.58 7.11
CA VAL A 134 4.94 -1.65 8.58
C VAL A 134 4.34 -0.33 9.08
N GLY A 135 3.25 -0.42 9.84
CA GLY A 135 2.62 0.73 10.48
C GLY A 135 3.60 1.36 11.47
N LYS A 136 3.89 2.63 11.30
CA LYS A 136 4.77 3.40 12.20
C LYS A 136 4.06 4.56 12.88
N GLY A 137 2.88 4.92 12.39
CA GLY A 137 2.13 6.04 12.93
C GLY A 137 1.67 5.79 14.35
N LEU A 138 1.60 6.87 15.12
CA LEU A 138 1.02 6.87 16.46
C LEU A 138 -0.14 7.86 16.52
N VAL A 139 -1.12 7.54 17.35
CA VAL A 139 -2.27 8.38 17.68
C VAL A 139 -2.48 8.40 19.19
N MET A 140 -2.84 9.56 19.72
CA MET A 140 -3.31 9.73 21.10
C MET A 140 -4.41 10.79 21.14
N GLY A 141 -5.16 10.84 22.24
CA GLY A 141 -6.16 11.88 22.49
C GLY A 141 -7.58 11.35 22.52
N TRP A 142 -8.54 12.24 22.28
CA TRP A 142 -9.97 11.97 22.48
C TRP A 142 -10.58 11.18 21.31
N LEU A 143 -10.15 9.94 21.15
CA LEU A 143 -10.53 9.03 20.07
C LEU A 143 -10.85 7.63 20.63
N GLN A 144 -11.86 6.98 20.06
CA GLN A 144 -12.16 5.58 20.30
C GLN A 144 -12.51 4.92 18.96
N PHE A 145 -12.07 3.68 18.75
CA PHE A 145 -12.39 2.91 17.54
C PHE A 145 -12.32 1.40 17.82
N LEU A 146 -12.85 0.60 16.90
CA LEU A 146 -12.73 -0.86 16.87
C LEU A 146 -11.84 -1.28 15.70
N GLU A 147 -10.91 -2.20 15.92
CA GLU A 147 -10.12 -2.87 14.87
C GLU A 147 -10.30 -4.38 15.03
N ALA A 148 -10.82 -5.06 14.02
CA ALA A 148 -11.05 -6.52 14.05
C ALA A 148 -11.78 -7.03 15.31
N GLY A 149 -12.68 -6.23 15.89
CA GLY A 149 -13.41 -6.53 17.13
C GLY A 149 -12.69 -6.14 18.44
N ARG A 150 -11.43 -5.69 18.37
CA ARG A 150 -10.70 -5.13 19.52
C ARG A 150 -11.01 -3.64 19.67
N LYS A 151 -11.41 -3.24 20.87
CA LYS A 151 -11.70 -1.84 21.21
C LYS A 151 -10.43 -1.09 21.61
N PHE A 152 -10.17 0.03 20.94
CA PHE A 152 -9.14 1.00 21.26
C PHE A 152 -9.81 2.22 21.85
N ASP A 153 -9.70 2.37 23.16
CA ASP A 153 -10.26 3.50 23.89
C ASP A 153 -9.15 4.46 24.31
N CYS A 154 -8.87 5.48 23.48
CA CYS A 154 -7.91 6.51 23.82
C CYS A 154 -8.53 7.61 24.70
N ILE A 155 -9.87 7.65 24.83
CA ILE A 155 -10.57 8.68 25.61
C ILE A 155 -10.31 8.52 27.11
N SER A 156 -10.22 7.29 27.62
CA SER A 156 -9.92 7.03 29.04
C SER A 156 -8.49 7.43 29.42
N SER A 157 -7.56 7.39 28.46
CA SER A 157 -6.17 7.81 28.63
C SER A 157 -5.67 8.65 27.44
N PRO A 158 -6.07 9.94 27.33
CA PRO A 158 -5.80 10.76 26.15
C PRO A 158 -4.33 11.07 25.87
N THR A 159 -3.44 10.76 26.81
CA THR A 159 -1.99 10.90 26.67
C THR A 159 -1.28 9.60 26.30
N THR A 160 -1.97 8.46 26.35
CA THR A 160 -1.39 7.18 25.93
C THR A 160 -1.31 7.11 24.42
N ALA A 161 -0.12 6.80 23.92
CA ALA A 161 0.13 6.60 22.50
C ALA A 161 -0.30 5.20 22.06
N TYR A 162 -1.10 5.12 21.00
CA TYR A 162 -1.49 3.88 20.35
C TYR A 162 -0.93 3.84 18.92
N THR A 163 -0.55 2.66 18.46
CA THR A 163 -0.15 2.47 17.07
C THR A 163 -1.36 2.58 16.15
N ILE A 164 -1.21 3.29 15.04
CA ILE A 164 -2.25 3.34 14.00
C ILE A 164 -2.38 1.94 13.37
N PRO A 165 -3.61 1.38 13.31
CA PRO A 165 -3.92 0.13 12.61
C PRO A 165 -3.31 0.07 11.21
N VAL A 166 -2.64 -1.02 10.87
CA VAL A 166 -2.12 -1.25 9.51
C VAL A 166 -3.26 -1.51 8.54
N HIS A 167 -4.29 -2.22 9.01
CA HIS A 167 -5.47 -2.61 8.25
C HIS A 167 -6.62 -1.62 8.48
N VAL A 168 -6.45 -0.38 8.00
CA VAL A 168 -7.41 0.72 8.20
C VAL A 168 -8.85 0.36 7.75
N GLU A 169 -9.02 -0.57 6.81
CA GLU A 169 -10.34 -1.06 6.36
C GLU A 169 -11.10 -1.84 7.43
N GLU A 170 -10.40 -2.39 8.42
CA GLU A 170 -10.97 -3.12 9.55
C GLU A 170 -11.33 -2.18 10.71
N VAL A 171 -10.96 -0.90 10.61
CA VAL A 171 -11.28 0.12 11.59
C VAL A 171 -12.75 0.54 11.43
N LYS A 172 -13.51 0.41 12.50
CA LYS A 172 -14.94 0.72 12.57
C LYS A 172 -15.26 1.52 13.82
N ASP A 173 -16.47 2.07 13.86
CA ASP A 173 -17.05 2.75 15.02
C ASP A 173 -16.12 3.80 15.62
N ILE A 174 -15.59 4.66 14.75
CA ILE A 174 -14.76 5.80 15.15
C ILE A 174 -15.63 6.82 15.88
N VAL A 175 -15.36 6.99 17.17
CA VAL A 175 -16.03 7.95 18.06
C VAL A 175 -15.00 8.95 18.56
N SER A 176 -15.30 10.25 18.47
CA SER A 176 -14.42 11.29 18.99
C SER A 176 -15.22 12.45 19.55
N VAL A 177 -14.66 13.07 20.59
CA VAL A 177 -15.15 14.33 21.16
C VAL A 177 -14.07 15.42 21.14
N ALA A 178 -13.06 15.25 20.28
CA ALA A 178 -11.97 16.20 20.10
C ALA A 178 -12.43 17.47 19.38
N LYS A 179 -11.84 18.61 19.73
CA LYS A 179 -12.08 19.89 19.04
C LYS A 179 -11.33 20.00 17.71
N TYR A 180 -10.16 19.35 17.62
CA TYR A 180 -9.30 19.36 16.45
C TYR A 180 -8.33 18.18 16.46
N ILE A 181 -7.70 17.94 15.31
CA ILE A 181 -6.61 16.98 15.12
C ILE A 181 -5.32 17.77 14.87
N LEU A 182 -4.28 17.46 15.65
CA LEU A 182 -2.94 18.03 15.50
C LEU A 182 -2.01 16.99 14.89
N ILE A 183 -1.44 17.30 13.74
CA ILE A 183 -0.45 16.44 13.07
C ILE A 183 0.95 16.91 13.43
N VAL A 184 1.76 16.00 13.96
CA VAL A 184 3.14 16.28 14.41
C VAL A 184 4.11 15.41 13.62
N GLU A 185 5.09 16.03 12.97
CA GLU A 185 6.07 15.31 12.14
C GLU A 185 7.00 14.43 13.00
N LYS A 186 7.63 15.01 14.03
CA LYS A 186 8.66 14.34 14.83
C LYS A 186 8.08 13.61 16.03
N GLU A 187 8.47 12.34 16.20
CA GLU A 187 8.05 11.52 17.34
C GLU A 187 8.46 12.12 18.69
N SER A 188 9.64 12.74 18.78
CA SER A 188 10.09 13.38 20.03
C SER A 188 9.16 14.50 20.50
N VAL A 189 8.58 15.25 19.57
CA VAL A 189 7.59 16.29 19.87
C VAL A 189 6.27 15.65 20.29
N PHE A 190 5.84 14.59 19.61
CA PHE A 190 4.65 13.83 19.98
C PHE A 190 4.75 13.29 21.42
N GLN A 191 5.88 12.68 21.80
CA GLN A 191 6.12 12.16 23.15
C GLN A 191 6.16 13.28 24.20
N ARG A 192 6.73 14.44 23.85
CA ARG A 192 6.70 15.61 24.73
C ARG A 192 5.28 16.10 25.00
N LEU A 193 4.43 16.19 23.97
CA LEU A 193 3.02 16.56 24.12
C LEU A 193 2.24 15.56 24.99
N ALA A 194 2.59 14.28 24.94
CA ALA A 194 2.01 13.24 25.79
C ALA A 194 2.37 13.49 27.26
N ASN A 195 3.65 13.73 27.55
CA ASN A 195 4.16 14.02 28.90
C ASN A 195 3.56 15.31 29.48
N ASP A 196 3.37 16.33 28.65
CA ASP A 196 2.79 17.63 29.04
C ASP A 196 1.25 17.57 29.18
N ASN A 197 0.63 16.39 29.04
CA ASN A 197 -0.83 16.20 29.09
C ASN A 197 -1.60 17.10 28.09
N PHE A 198 -1.01 17.40 26.94
CA PHE A 198 -1.54 18.38 25.99
C PHE A 198 -2.96 18.04 25.50
N CYS A 199 -3.22 16.75 25.23
CA CYS A 199 -4.53 16.26 24.78
C CYS A 199 -5.63 16.50 25.83
N ASN A 200 -5.31 16.40 27.12
CA ASN A 200 -6.26 16.65 28.20
C ASN A 200 -6.61 18.14 28.28
N ALA A 201 -5.60 19.01 28.26
CA ALA A 201 -5.79 20.46 28.36
C ALA A 201 -6.56 21.04 27.15
N ASN A 202 -6.30 20.53 25.94
CA ASN A 202 -6.84 21.12 24.71
C ASN A 202 -8.00 20.33 24.10
N ARG A 203 -8.31 19.14 24.64
CA ARG A 203 -9.34 18.23 24.13
C ARG A 203 -9.15 17.95 22.63
N CYS A 204 -8.00 17.43 22.25
CA CYS A 204 -7.62 17.18 20.86
C CYS A 204 -7.17 15.74 20.61
N ILE A 205 -7.03 15.38 19.35
CA ILE A 205 -6.29 14.19 18.91
C ILE A 205 -4.93 14.64 18.38
N VAL A 206 -3.88 13.90 18.69
CA VAL A 206 -2.54 14.14 18.13
C VAL A 206 -2.14 12.90 17.34
N ILE A 207 -1.64 13.10 16.12
CA ILE A 207 -1.18 12.04 15.21
C ILE A 207 0.26 12.34 14.80
N THR A 208 1.11 11.33 14.73
CA THR A 208 2.44 11.43 14.11
C THR A 208 2.70 10.29 13.14
N GLY A 209 3.30 10.61 11.99
CA GLY A 209 3.81 9.63 11.03
C GLY A 209 5.27 9.23 11.28
N ARG A 210 5.93 9.80 12.30
CA ARG A 210 7.38 9.66 12.58
C ARG A 210 8.24 10.06 11.37
N GLY A 211 8.03 11.27 10.85
CA GLY A 211 8.59 11.75 9.59
C GLY A 211 7.57 11.68 8.45
N TYR A 212 7.99 11.21 7.27
CA TYR A 212 7.08 11.04 6.13
C TYR A 212 6.05 9.94 6.44
N PRO A 213 4.75 10.26 6.45
CA PRO A 213 3.73 9.33 6.92
C PRO A 213 3.60 8.13 5.98
N ASP A 214 3.48 6.95 6.57
CA ASP A 214 3.21 5.72 5.84
C ASP A 214 1.78 5.73 5.26
N ILE A 215 1.41 4.66 4.54
CA ILE A 215 0.10 4.59 3.90
C ILE A 215 -1.02 4.48 4.94
N PRO A 216 -0.92 3.61 5.97
CA PRO A 216 -1.96 3.54 7.00
C PRO A 216 -2.17 4.87 7.73
N THR A 217 -1.12 5.60 8.09
CA THR A 217 -1.25 6.91 8.77
C THR A 217 -1.93 7.97 7.93
N ARG A 218 -1.87 7.86 6.60
CA ARG A 218 -2.52 8.80 5.67
C ARG A 218 -3.99 8.50 5.40
N ARG A 219 -4.43 7.27 5.66
CA ARG A 219 -5.78 6.80 5.36
C ARG A 219 -6.65 6.89 6.61
#